data_AF-A0A3C1VA23-F1
#
_entry.id   AF-A0A3C1VA23-F1
#
_cell.length_a   1.000
_cell.length_b   1.000
_cell.length_c   1.000
_cell.angle_alpha   90.00
_cell.angle_beta   90.00
_cell.angle_gamma   90.00
#
_symmetry.space_group_name_H-M   'P 1'
#
loop_
_entity.id
_entity.type
_entity.pdbx_description
1 polymer ?
#
loop_
_entity_poly.entity_id
_entity_poly.type
_entity_poly.pdbx_seq_one_letter_code
_entity_poly.pdbx_strand_id
1 'polypeptide(L)'
;MKKLPRTFYDRDTILVAQELLGKFLVHDSAGVERVGKIVEVEAYLGPHDLAAHSAKGLTERTKTMFGPPGHAYVYFIYGMHHCMNVVTERAGHASAVLLRAI
;
A
#
# COMPACT_ATOMS: atom_id res chain seq x y z
N MET A 1 13.45 6.18 13.98
CA MET A 1 13.19 6.44 12.55
C MET A 1 12.06 7.46 12.42
N LYS A 2 12.09 8.39 11.46
CA LYS A 2 10.99 9.36 11.27
C LYS A 2 9.88 8.72 10.42
N LYS A 3 8.65 8.71 10.94
CA LYS A 3 7.48 8.25 10.19
C LYS A 3 7.31 9.08 8.92
N LEU A 4 7.09 8.41 7.78
CA LEU A 4 6.81 9.08 6.52
C LEU A 4 5.47 9.84 6.61
N PRO A 5 5.42 11.11 6.19
CA PRO A 5 4.19 11.90 6.24
C PRO A 5 3.18 11.41 5.18
N ARG A 6 1.90 11.74 5.33
CA ARG A 6 0.89 11.39 4.30
C ARG A 6 1.22 11.97 2.92
N THR A 7 1.86 13.14 2.88
CA THR A 7 2.35 13.77 1.65
C THR A 7 3.41 12.95 0.90
N PHE A 8 4.07 11.99 1.57
CA PHE A 8 4.94 11.03 0.88
C PHE A 8 4.14 10.08 -0.02
N TYR A 9 2.94 9.69 0.41
CA TYR A 9 2.07 8.75 -0.30
C TYR A 9 1.14 9.45 -1.29
N ASP A 10 0.86 10.74 -1.09
CA ASP A 10 0.05 11.58 -1.99
C ASP A 10 0.85 12.03 -3.22
N ARG A 11 1.38 11.05 -3.96
CA ARG A 11 2.22 11.22 -5.14
C ARG A 11 1.99 10.04 -6.09
N ASP A 12 2.50 10.17 -7.30
CA ASP A 12 2.52 9.12 -8.33
C ASP A 12 2.95 7.75 -7.76
N THR A 13 2.16 6.72 -8.04
CA THR A 13 2.34 5.38 -7.44
C THR A 13 3.68 4.75 -7.80
N ILE A 14 4.18 4.95 -9.02
CA ILE A 14 5.45 4.38 -9.46
C ILE A 14 6.60 5.04 -8.69
N LEU A 15 6.57 6.36 -8.55
CA LEU A 15 7.54 7.11 -7.76
C LEU A 15 7.53 6.65 -6.29
N VAL A 16 6.34 6.52 -5.70
CA VAL A 16 6.20 6.05 -4.32
C VAL A 16 6.74 4.62 -4.17
N ALA A 17 6.45 3.71 -5.10
CA ALA A 17 6.96 2.35 -5.07
C ALA A 17 8.50 2.32 -5.08
N GLN A 18 9.11 3.04 -6.02
CA GLN A 18 10.57 3.13 -6.12
C GLN A 18 11.21 3.71 -4.85
N GLU A 19 10.63 4.78 -4.31
CA GLU A 19 11.14 5.43 -3.10
C GLU A 19 10.84 4.67 -1.80
N LEU A 20 9.89 3.73 -1.81
CA LEU A 20 9.66 2.83 -0.67
C LEU A 20 10.78 1.80 -0.52
N LEU A 21 11.49 1.46 -1.60
CA LEU A 21 12.64 0.57 -1.52
C LEU A 21 13.72 1.16 -0.60
N GLY A 22 14.15 0.35 0.36
CA GLY A 22 15.10 0.74 1.39
C GLY A 22 14.53 1.54 2.55
N LYS A 23 13.22 1.84 2.57
CA LYS A 23 12.54 2.34 3.77
C LYS A 23 12.25 1.18 4.72
N PHE A 24 11.86 1.50 5.95
CA PHE A 24 11.58 0.52 6.99
C PHE A 24 10.09 0.43 7.28
N LEU A 25 9.56 -0.80 7.28
CA LEU A 25 8.28 -1.12 7.88
C LEU A 25 8.50 -1.37 9.37
N VAL A 26 7.82 -0.58 10.20
CA VAL A 26 7.91 -0.66 11.67
C VAL A 26 6.55 -1.06 12.20
N HIS A 27 6.49 -2.16 12.94
CA HIS A 27 5.29 -2.63 13.61
C HIS A 27 5.55 -2.76 15.11
N ASP A 28 4.93 -1.87 15.89
CA ASP A 28 4.86 -1.99 17.34
C ASP A 28 3.62 -2.81 17.70
N SER A 29 3.83 -3.88 18.46
CA SER A 29 2.74 -4.69 19.01
C SER A 29 3.03 -5.00 20.46
N ALA A 30 2.19 -4.46 21.36
CA ALA A 30 2.34 -4.57 22.80
C ALA A 30 3.73 -4.11 23.31
N GLY A 31 4.30 -3.06 22.71
CA GLY A 31 5.61 -2.52 23.09
C GLY A 31 6.80 -3.31 22.56
N VAL A 32 6.58 -4.34 21.75
CA VAL A 32 7.63 -5.05 21.01
C VAL A 32 7.69 -4.52 19.59
N GLU A 33 8.75 -3.76 19.31
CA GLU A 33 9.03 -3.22 17.98
C GLU A 33 9.62 -4.30 17.07
N ARG A 34 9.03 -4.48 15.89
CA ARG A 34 9.58 -5.29 14.78
C ARG A 34 9.84 -4.38 13.60
N VAL A 35 11.05 -4.49 13.03
CA VAL A 35 11.53 -3.63 11.94
C VAL A 35 12.03 -4.49 10.81
N GLY A 36 11.57 -4.21 9.59
CA GLY A 36 12.04 -4.85 8.35
C GLY A 36 12.32 -3.81 7.27
N LYS A 37 13.31 -4.05 6.41
CA LYS A 37 13.70 -3.10 5.35
C LYS A 37 13.00 -3.52 4.07
N ILE A 38 12.13 -2.68 3.53
CA ILE A 38 11.40 -3.00 2.31
C ILE A 38 12.40 -3.20 1.16
N VAL A 39 12.45 -4.41 0.59
CA VAL A 39 13.35 -4.79 -0.51
C VAL A 39 12.62 -5.15 -1.80
N GLU A 40 11.32 -5.40 -1.74
CA GLU A 40 10.50 -5.71 -2.92
C GLU A 40 9.10 -5.10 -2.78
N VAL A 41 8.64 -4.45 -3.85
CA VAL A 41 7.31 -3.83 -3.94
C VAL A 41 6.71 -4.03 -5.34
N GLU A 42 5.40 -3.85 -5.45
CA GLU A 42 4.69 -3.86 -6.74
C GLU A 42 3.67 -2.71 -6.77
N ALA A 43 3.62 -1.98 -7.88
CA ALA A 43 2.71 -0.85 -8.07
C ALA A 43 1.45 -1.28 -8.83
N TYR A 44 0.29 -0.89 -8.31
CA TYR A 44 -1.02 -1.05 -8.96
C TYR A 44 -1.60 0.32 -9.28
N LEU A 45 -1.86 0.58 -10.57
CA LEU A 45 -2.07 1.93 -11.10
C LEU A 45 -3.55 2.37 -11.16
N GLY A 46 -4.41 1.78 -10.32
CA GLY A 46 -5.81 2.18 -10.24
C GLY A 46 -6.70 1.43 -11.25
N PRO A 47 -7.89 1.95 -11.60
CA PRO A 47 -8.92 1.19 -12.30
C PRO A 47 -8.56 0.73 -13.73
N HIS A 48 -7.59 1.37 -14.38
CA HIS A 48 -7.18 1.00 -15.74
C HIS A 48 -6.18 -0.17 -15.76
N ASP A 49 -5.52 -0.42 -14.63
CA ASP A 49 -4.65 -1.57 -14.44
C ASP A 49 -5.49 -2.81 -14.14
N LEU A 50 -5.61 -3.70 -15.12
CA LEU A 50 -6.45 -4.90 -15.02
C LEU A 50 -5.96 -5.91 -13.96
N ALA A 51 -4.71 -5.80 -13.51
CA ALA A 51 -4.20 -6.61 -12.40
C ALA A 51 -4.62 -6.04 -11.03
N ALA A 52 -4.99 -4.76 -10.96
CA ALA A 52 -5.37 -4.11 -9.73
C ALA A 52 -6.79 -4.48 -9.29
N HIS A 53 -7.01 -4.62 -7.98
CA HIS A 53 -8.35 -4.83 -7.44
C HIS A 53 -9.32 -3.69 -7.78
N SER A 54 -8.81 -2.47 -7.92
CA SER A 54 -9.53 -1.26 -8.34
C SER A 54 -10.15 -1.34 -9.73
N ALA A 55 -9.68 -2.24 -10.61
CA ALA A 55 -10.30 -2.46 -11.93
C ALA A 55 -11.75 -2.96 -11.83
N LYS A 56 -12.13 -3.55 -10.68
CA LYS A 56 -13.52 -3.94 -10.38
C LYS A 56 -14.38 -2.77 -9.85
N GLY A 57 -13.81 -1.57 -9.79
CA GLY A 57 -14.45 -0.39 -9.23
C GLY A 57 -14.53 -0.39 -7.70
N LEU A 58 -15.40 0.50 -7.19
CA LEU A 58 -15.63 0.67 -5.77
C LEU A 58 -16.52 -0.45 -5.22
N THR A 59 -16.00 -1.20 -4.26
CA THR A 59 -16.66 -2.28 -3.54
C THR A 59 -16.34 -2.17 -2.05
N GLU A 60 -17.05 -2.88 -1.18
CA GLU A 60 -16.71 -2.92 0.25
C GLU A 60 -15.27 -3.33 0.51
N ARG A 61 -14.71 -4.20 -0.35
CA ARG A 61 -13.32 -4.65 -0.28
C ARG A 61 -12.35 -3.57 -0.75
N THR A 62 -12.65 -2.87 -1.85
CA THR A 62 -11.74 -1.90 -2.48
C THR A 62 -11.89 -0.48 -1.92
N LYS A 63 -12.88 -0.22 -1.07
CA LYS A 63 -13.16 1.13 -0.52
C LYS A 63 -11.95 1.83 0.07
N THR A 64 -11.05 1.09 0.72
CA THR A 64 -9.82 1.66 1.28
C THR A 64 -8.90 2.20 0.19
N MET A 65 -8.77 1.51 -0.94
CA MET A 65 -7.97 1.99 -2.08
C MET A 65 -8.50 3.30 -2.64
N PHE A 66 -9.82 3.49 -2.70
CA PHE A 66 -10.44 4.75 -3.15
C PHE A 66 -10.37 5.87 -2.10
N GLY A 67 -9.87 5.58 -0.88
CA GLY A 67 -9.73 6.54 0.20
C GLY A 67 -8.46 7.40 0.10
N PRO A 68 -8.14 8.15 1.18
CA PRO A 68 -6.96 9.00 1.22
C PRO A 68 -5.62 8.24 1.16
N PRO A 69 -4.54 8.85 0.62
CA PRO A 69 -3.22 8.25 0.55
C PRO A 69 -2.60 8.00 1.93
N GLY A 70 -1.73 6.99 1.99
CA GLY A 70 -1.07 6.52 3.21
C GLY A 70 -1.92 5.59 4.07
N HIS A 71 -3.09 5.17 3.60
CA HIS A 71 -3.87 4.10 4.24
C HIS A 71 -3.32 2.73 3.90
N ALA A 72 -3.35 1.82 4.88
CA ALA A 72 -3.05 0.42 4.64
C ALA A 72 -4.29 -0.27 4.05
N TYR A 73 -4.14 -0.85 2.87
CA TYR A 73 -5.13 -1.75 2.28
C TYR A 73 -4.65 -3.19 2.44
N VAL A 74 -5.19 -3.86 3.46
CA VAL A 74 -4.88 -5.27 3.76
C VAL A 74 -6.07 -6.12 3.37
N TYR A 75 -5.84 -7.19 2.61
CA TYR A 75 -6.89 -8.12 2.20
C TYR A 75 -6.46 -9.57 2.37
N PHE A 76 -7.46 -10.44 2.56
CA PHE A 76 -7.29 -11.88 2.69
C PHE A 76 -7.29 -12.56 1.32
N ILE A 77 -6.33 -13.44 1.07
CA ILE A 77 -6.14 -14.16 -0.20
C ILE A 77 -6.02 -15.66 0.06
N TYR A 78 -6.57 -16.46 -0.87
CA TYR A 78 -6.56 -17.93 -0.85
C TYR A 78 -7.13 -18.59 0.41
N GLY A 79 -7.88 -17.84 1.23
CA GLY A 79 -8.43 -18.39 2.47
C GLY A 79 -7.38 -18.62 3.57
N MET A 80 -6.16 -18.09 3.44
CA MET A 80 -5.08 -18.37 4.40
C MET A 80 -4.00 -17.28 4.55
N HIS A 81 -3.90 -16.32 3.63
CA HIS A 81 -2.83 -15.33 3.64
C HIS A 81 -3.37 -13.90 3.58
N HIS A 82 -2.54 -12.93 3.97
CA HIS A 82 -2.85 -11.51 3.84
C HIS A 82 -1.82 -10.81 2.97
N CYS A 83 -2.28 -9.89 2.14
CA CYS A 83 -1.42 -8.98 1.38
C CYS A 83 -1.60 -7.56 1.90
N MET A 84 -0.50 -6.85 2.15
CA MET A 84 -0.50 -5.49 2.66
C MET A 84 -0.08 -4.51 1.56
N ASN A 85 -0.97 -3.55 1.28
CA ASN A 85 -0.72 -2.47 0.34
C ASN A 85 -0.76 -1.14 1.08
N VAL A 86 -0.10 -0.12 0.50
CA VAL A 86 -0.24 1.26 0.94
C VAL A 86 -0.86 2.07 -0.19
N VAL A 87 -1.98 2.74 0.10
CA VAL A 87 -2.72 3.57 -0.85
C VAL A 87 -1.90 4.79 -1.21
N THR A 88 -1.86 5.13 -2.49
CA THR A 88 -1.14 6.27 -3.05
C THR A 88 -2.06 7.14 -3.88
N GLU A 89 -1.58 8.32 -4.22
CA GLU A 89 -2.35 9.34 -4.96
C GLU A 89 -3.60 9.84 -4.24
N ARG A 90 -4.24 10.85 -4.83
CA ARG A 90 -5.44 11.47 -4.31
C ARG A 90 -6.60 10.47 -4.16
N ALA A 91 -7.47 10.75 -3.19
CA ALA A 91 -8.70 9.99 -3.00
C ALA A 91 -9.51 9.90 -4.31
N GLY A 92 -10.11 8.73 -4.54
CA GLY A 92 -10.83 8.39 -5.77
C GLY A 92 -9.96 7.82 -6.90
N HIS A 93 -8.63 7.98 -6.86
CA HIS A 93 -7.76 7.43 -7.90
C HIS A 93 -7.55 5.90 -7.79
N ALA A 94 -7.49 5.40 -6.56
CA ALA A 94 -7.43 3.97 -6.23
C ALA A 94 -6.15 3.21 -6.62
N SER A 95 -5.00 3.89 -6.62
CA SER A 95 -3.71 3.26 -6.79
C SER A 95 -3.06 2.88 -5.46
N ALA A 96 -2.20 1.87 -5.47
CA ALA A 96 -1.53 1.40 -4.26
C ALA A 96 -0.21 0.68 -4.57
N VAL A 97 0.62 0.55 -3.54
CA VAL A 97 1.86 -0.23 -3.59
C VAL A 97 1.74 -1.44 -2.67
N LEU A 98 1.88 -2.65 -3.20
CA LEU A 98 2.01 -3.90 -2.45
C LEU A 98 3.42 -4.04 -1.89
N LEU A 99 3.55 -4.40 -0.61
CA LEU A 99 4.82 -4.77 -0.01
C LEU A 99 5.02 -6.29 -0.17
N ARG A 100 6.09 -6.71 -0.86
CA ARG A 100 6.32 -8.11 -1.22
C ARG A 100 7.40 -8.78 -0.37
N ALA A 101 8.45 -8.03 0.02
CA ALA A 101 9.52 -8.53 0.88
C ALA A 101 10.14 -7.43 1.75
N ILE A 102 10.65 -7.83 2.93
CA ILE A 102 11.30 -7.01 3.96
C ILE A 102 12.67 -7.57 4.38
#